data_AF-A0A2G8CWC2-F1
#
_entry.id   AF-A0A2G8CWC2-F1
#
_cell.length_a   1.000
_cell.length_b   1.000
_cell.length_c   1.000
_cell.angle_alpha   90.00
_cell.angle_beta   90.00
_cell.angle_gamma   90.00
#
_symmetry.space_group_name_H-M   'P 1'
#
loop_
_entity.id
_entity.type
_entity.pdbx_description
1 polymer ?
#
loop_
_entity_poly.entity_id
_entity_poly.type
_entity_poly.pdbx_seq_one_letter_code
_entity_poly.pdbx_strand_id
1 'polypeptide(L)' 'MAPDTATLIRDGLALDIDQRALLVNALLESLHEAAGSSGSQAAWRAAASRRLAGVRSGQVELTNADEHYASLRDSLTA' A
#
# COMPACT_ATOMS: atom_id res chain seq x y z
N MET A 1 -19.81 17.65 -10.86
CA MET A 1 -20.07 16.19 -10.88
C MET A 1 -18.80 15.54 -11.38
N ALA A 2 -18.30 14.49 -10.72
CA ALA A 2 -17.17 13.74 -11.26
C ALA A 2 -17.61 13.04 -12.55
N PRO A 3 -16.78 13.02 -13.61
CA PRO A 3 -17.10 12.28 -14.83
C PRO A 3 -17.32 10.81 -14.51
N ASP A 4 -18.31 10.19 -15.17
CA ASP A 4 -18.54 8.76 -15.01
C ASP A 4 -17.38 7.94 -15.60
N THR A 5 -17.23 6.70 -15.12
CA THR A 5 -16.13 5.81 -15.51
C THR A 5 -16.11 5.53 -17.02
N ALA A 6 -17.25 5.43 -17.68
CA ALA A 6 -17.31 5.15 -19.11
C ALA A 6 -16.79 6.34 -19.94
N THR A 7 -17.06 7.56 -19.48
CA THR A 7 -16.53 8.79 -20.08
C THR A 7 -15.02 8.89 -19.88
N LEU A 8 -14.51 8.60 -18.67
CA LEU A 8 -13.06 8.57 -18.42
C LEU A 8 -12.32 7.54 -19.29
N ILE A 9 -12.89 6.35 -19.48
CA ILE A 9 -12.31 5.31 -20.34
C ILE A 9 -12.28 5.78 -21.80
N ARG A 10 -13.39 6.34 -22.30
CA ARG A 10 -13.48 6.86 -23.67
C ARG A 10 -12.42 7.93 -23.91
N ASP A 11 -12.33 8.91 -23.01
CA ASP A 11 -11.44 10.05 -23.17
C ASP A 11 -9.97 9.61 -23.05
N GLY A 12 -9.66 8.69 -22.13
CA GLY A 12 -8.31 8.12 -22.00
C GLY A 12 -7.86 7.31 -23.22
N LEU A 13 -8.77 6.58 -23.88
CA LEU A 13 -8.46 5.85 -25.11
C LEU A 13 -8.28 6.76 -26.33
N ALA A 14 -8.90 7.94 -26.34
CA ALA A 14 -8.78 8.92 -27.41
C ALA A 14 -7.43 9.66 -27.42
N LEU A 15 -6.69 9.65 -26.32
CA LEU A 15 -5.33 10.21 -26.22
C LEU A 15 -4.33 9.43 -27.06
N ASP A 16 -3.27 10.08 -27.53
CA ASP A 16 -2.15 9.38 -28.17
C ASP A 16 -1.29 8.60 -27.16
N ILE A 17 -0.32 7.83 -27.65
CA ILE A 17 0.48 6.94 -26.81
C ILE A 17 1.33 7.70 -25.78
N ASP A 18 1.86 8.87 -26.13
CA ASP A 18 2.72 9.67 -25.24
C ASP A 18 1.87 10.36 -24.18
N GLN A 19 0.71 10.89 -24.57
CA GLN A 19 -0.28 11.47 -23.65
C GLN A 19 -0.82 10.43 -22.67
N ARG A 20 -1.09 9.20 -23.11
CA ARG A 20 -1.49 8.10 -22.21
C ARG A 20 -0.38 7.75 -21.23
N ALA A 21 0.88 7.74 -21.67
CA ALA A 21 2.01 7.48 -20.77
C ALA A 21 2.12 8.55 -19.68
N LEU A 22 1.96 9.83 -20.03
CA LEU A 22 1.95 10.94 -19.06
C LEU A 22 0.78 10.82 -18.07
N LEU A 23 -0.44 10.52 -18.56
CA LEU A 23 -1.61 10.33 -17.71
C LEU A 23 -1.44 9.18 -16.72
N VAL A 24 -0.92 8.03 -17.17
CA VAL A 24 -0.65 6.87 -16.31
C VAL A 24 0.40 7.21 -15.26
N ASN A 25 1.48 7.91 -15.64
CA ASN A 25 2.51 8.31 -14.68
C ASN A 25 1.94 9.24 -13.60
N ALA A 26 1.19 10.27 -14.00
CA ALA A 26 0.53 11.19 -13.06
C ALA A 26 -0.48 10.45 -12.14
N LEU A 27 -1.21 9.47 -12.67
CA LEU A 27 -2.11 8.63 -11.88
C LEU A 27 -1.32 7.82 -10.83
N LEU A 28 -0.24 7.15 -11.24
CA LEU A 28 0.61 6.38 -10.32
C LEU A 28 1.20 7.26 -9.21
N GLU A 29 1.67 8.46 -9.54
CA GLU A 29 2.15 9.44 -8.56
C GLU A 29 1.04 9.88 -7.61
N SER A 30 -0.17 10.14 -8.11
CA SER A 30 -1.31 10.52 -7.26
C SER A 30 -1.71 9.41 -6.27
N LEU A 31 -1.59 8.15 -6.68
CA LEU A 31 -1.83 7.00 -5.82
C LEU A 31 -0.72 6.85 -4.78
N HIS A 32 0.51 7.20 -5.12
CA HIS A 32 1.63 7.21 -4.17
C HIS A 32 1.45 8.28 -3.10
N GLU A 33 1.07 9.51 -3.48
CA GLU A 33 0.77 10.59 -2.53
C GLU A 33 -0.47 10.27 -1.67
N ALA A 34 -1.49 9.63 -2.24
CA ALA A 34 -2.66 9.15 -1.50
C ALA A 34 -2.31 8.03 -0.50
N ALA A 35 -1.42 7.10 -0.89
CA ALA A 35 -0.84 6.11 0.02
C ALA A 35 0.11 6.73 1.05
N GLY A 36 0.66 7.89 0.70
CA GLY A 36 1.55 8.74 1.48
C GLY A 36 0.85 9.73 2.40
N SER A 37 -0.42 9.52 2.78
CA SER A 37 -1.03 10.21 3.92
C SER A 37 -0.07 10.15 5.10
N SER A 38 0.66 11.25 5.32
CA SER A 38 1.95 11.26 6.02
C SER A 38 1.86 10.78 7.47
N GLY A 39 0.67 10.88 8.06
CA GLY A 39 0.36 10.36 9.39
C GLY A 39 0.44 8.84 9.49
N SER A 40 -0.04 8.09 8.48
CA SER A 40 -0.03 6.62 8.52
C SER A 40 1.40 6.08 8.40
N GLN A 41 2.20 6.66 7.50
CA GLN A 41 3.58 6.24 7.30
C GLN A 41 4.47 6.57 8.51
N ALA A 42 4.25 7.73 9.15
CA ALA A 42 4.94 8.09 10.39
C ALA A 42 4.60 7.13 11.54
N ALA A 43 3.31 6.80 11.71
CA ALA A 43 2.86 5.85 12.73
C ALA A 43 3.45 4.45 12.50
N TRP A 44 3.46 3.97 11.25
CA TRP A 44 4.09 2.70 10.88
C TRP A 44 5.60 2.69 11.14
N ARG A 45 6.32 3.76 10.78
CA ARG A 45 7.75 3.90 11.11
C ARG A 45 7.99 3.87 12.61
N ALA A 46 7.21 4.60 13.39
CA ALA A 46 7.33 4.60 14.85
C ALA A 46 7.08 3.21 15.45
N ALA A 47 6.08 2.48 14.96
CA ALA A 47 5.80 1.12 15.37
C ALA A 47 6.94 0.15 15.00
N ALA A 48 7.45 0.22 13.76
CA ALA A 48 8.56 -0.59 13.29
C ALA A 48 9.84 -0.36 14.11
N SER A 49 10.19 0.91 14.35
CA SER A 49 11.37 1.28 15.16
C SER A 49 11.27 0.77 16.60
N ARG A 50 10.10 0.91 17.25
CA ARG A 50 9.88 0.36 18.60
C ARG A 50 10.03 -1.16 18.64
N ARG A 51 9.42 -1.87 17.68
CA ARG A 51 9.52 -3.33 17.60
C ARG A 51 10.95 -3.79 17.36
N LEU A 52 11.67 -3.14 16.43
CA LEU A 52 13.07 -3.46 16.15
C LEU A 52 13.97 -3.23 17.38
N ALA A 53 13.74 -2.15 18.14
CA ALA A 53 14.47 -1.91 19.39
C ALA A 53 14.23 -3.02 20.40
N GLY A 54 12.97 -3.44 20.59
CA GLY A 54 12.61 -4.56 21.48
C GLY A 54 13.25 -5.89 21.09
N VAL A 55 13.33 -6.19 19.78
CA VAL A 55 14.04 -7.38 19.28
C VAL A 55 15.53 -7.29 19.60
N ARG A 56 16.16 -6.15 19.33
CA ARG A 56 17.60 -5.96 19.57
C ARG A 56 17.97 -5.98 21.04
N SER A 57 17.07 -5.52 21.92
CA SER A 57 17.28 -5.55 23.38
C SER A 57 16.88 -6.88 24.03
N GLY A 58 16.28 -7.81 23.29
CA GLY A 58 15.76 -9.07 23.83
C GLY A 58 14.53 -8.88 24.74
N GLN A 59 13.85 -7.72 24.66
CA GLN A 59 12.67 -7.41 25.47
C GLN A 59 11.36 -7.96 24.90
N VAL A 60 11.41 -8.64 23.76
CA VAL A 60 10.25 -9.24 23.11
C VAL A 60 10.52 -10.71 22.84
N GLU A 61 9.47 -11.50 22.93
CA GLU A 61 9.47 -12.90 22.53
C GLU A 61 9.20 -12.99 21.02
N LEU A 62 10.04 -13.76 20.31
CA LEU A 62 9.88 -13.97 18.87
C LEU A 62 9.04 -15.23 18.65
N THR A 63 8.13 -15.16 17.69
CA THR A 63 7.35 -16.33 17.22
C THR A 63 7.89 -16.78 15.86
N ASN A 64 7.84 -18.08 15.60
CA ASN A 64 8.12 -18.62 14.27
C ASN A 64 7.10 -18.08 13.26
N ALA A 65 7.59 -17.37 12.23
CA ALA A 65 6.74 -16.72 11.25
C ALA A 65 5.94 -17.73 10.42
N ASP A 66 6.55 -18.85 10.03
CA ASP A 66 5.91 -19.84 9.15
C ASP A 66 4.73 -20.51 9.85
N GLU A 67 4.92 -20.90 11.11
CA GLU A 67 3.87 -21.47 11.96
C GLU A 67 2.72 -20.47 12.18
N HIS A 68 3.07 -19.22 12.49
CA HIS A 68 2.08 -18.16 12.71
C HIS A 68 1.25 -17.89 11.46
N TYR A 69 1.88 -17.76 10.30
CA TYR A 69 1.18 -17.50 9.04
C TYR A 69 0.39 -18.71 8.52
N ALA A 70 0.82 -19.93 8.82
CA ALA A 70 0.01 -21.12 8.56
C ALA A 70 -1.29 -21.07 9.37
N SER A 71 -1.19 -20.90 10.69
CA SER A 71 -2.36 -20.81 11.58
C SER A 71 -3.30 -19.66 11.22
N LEU A 72 -2.76 -18.49 10.84
CA LEU A 72 -3.58 -17.36 10.42
C LEU A 72 -4.36 -17.67 9.14
N ARG A 73 -3.72 -18.29 8.14
CA ARG A 73 -4.43 -18.68 6.91
C ARG A 73 -5.55 -19.65 7.21
N ASP A 74 -5.28 -20.69 8.00
CA ASP A 74 -6.29 -21.68 8.38
C ASP A 74 -7.51 -21.01 9.03
N SER A 75 -7.28 -20.02 9.92
CA SER A 75 -8.35 -19.27 10.60
C SER A 75 -9.18 -18.36 9.68
N LEU A 76 -8.63 -17.91 8.55
CA LEU A 76 -9.31 -17.04 7.60
C LEU A 76 -10.09 -17.80 6.53
N THR A 77 -9.76 -19.09 6.34
CA THR A 77 -10.40 -19.97 5.35
C THR A 77 -11.39 -20.98 5.96
N ALA A 78 -11.51 -21.00 7.29
CA ALA A 78 -12.51 -21.77 8.03
C ALA A 78 -13.86 -21.04 8.09
#